data_AF-A0A953EFL8-F1
#
_entry.id   AF-A0A953EFL8-F1
#
_cell.length_a   1.000
_cell.length_b   1.000
_cell.length_c   1.000
_cell.angle_alpha   90.00
_cell.angle_beta   90.00
_cell.angle_gamma   90.00
#
_symmetry.space_group_name_H-M   'P 1'
#
loop_
_entity.id
_entity.type
_entity.pdbx_description
1 polymer ?
#
loop_
_entity_poly.entity_id
_entity_poly.type
_entity_poly.pdbx_seq_one_letter_code
_entity_poly.pdbx_strand_id
1 'polypeptide(L)'
;MTEWKPLSLHVPEPSGRPGGRPDFSRLAIPQVGKVRRPPVDVAAHDIYDLAYSIIRVLNRQGEAVGPWNPGLDADALKDGLRAMMTTRAFDARMMLAQRQGKTSFYMQCTGEEAIACAFRTVLEPGDMNFPTYRQQGLLIAQGWPLVDLMCQIFSNEKDRLRGRQLPVLY
;
A
#
# COMPACT_ATOMS: atom_id res chain seq x y z
N MET A 1 -6.24 -40.47 38.65
CA MET A 1 -5.07 -39.73 38.14
C MET A 1 -5.53 -38.94 36.93
N THR A 2 -5.47 -37.61 36.99
CA THR A 2 -5.99 -36.76 35.92
C THR A 2 -4.96 -36.71 34.80
N GLU A 3 -5.27 -37.34 33.66
CA GLU A 3 -4.44 -37.31 32.45
C GLU A 3 -4.52 -35.93 31.80
N TRP A 4 -3.54 -35.07 32.07
CA TRP A 4 -3.33 -33.85 31.31
C TRP A 4 -2.31 -34.12 30.21
N LYS A 5 -2.63 -33.76 28.96
CA LYS A 5 -1.66 -33.81 27.86
C LYS A 5 -0.54 -32.79 28.13
N PRO A 6 0.74 -33.12 27.81
CA PRO A 6 1.83 -32.16 27.88
C PRO A 6 1.52 -30.94 27.02
N LEU A 7 1.81 -29.74 27.55
CA LEU A 7 1.74 -28.50 26.77
C LEU A 7 2.73 -28.55 25.61
N SER A 8 2.38 -27.92 24.50
CA SER A 8 3.24 -27.78 23.33
C SER A 8 3.34 -26.34 22.86
N LEU A 9 4.48 -25.99 22.25
CA LEU A 9 4.69 -24.71 21.60
C LEU A 9 4.10 -24.76 20.19
N HIS A 10 3.23 -23.80 19.87
CA HIS A 10 2.74 -23.61 18.52
C HIS A 10 3.55 -22.51 17.80
N VAL A 11 4.13 -22.85 16.65
CA VAL A 11 4.82 -21.90 15.76
C VAL A 11 4.02 -21.82 14.45
N PRO A 12 3.40 -20.67 14.13
CA PRO A 12 2.66 -20.53 12.89
C PRO A 12 3.56 -20.70 11.65
N GLU A 13 3.09 -21.47 10.68
CA GLU A 13 3.78 -21.66 9.41
C GLU A 13 2.98 -21.05 8.24
N PRO A 14 3.66 -20.49 7.23
CA PRO A 14 3.00 -20.05 6.02
C PRO A 14 2.45 -21.26 5.25
N SER A 15 1.36 -21.07 4.52
CA SER A 15 0.75 -22.15 3.72
C SER A 15 1.61 -22.60 2.53
N GLY A 16 2.56 -21.78 2.10
CA GLY A 16 3.48 -22.07 1.00
C GLY A 16 4.95 -21.80 1.36
N ARG A 17 5.84 -22.62 0.79
CA ARG A 17 7.31 -22.49 0.82
C ARG A 17 7.85 -22.53 -0.61
N PRO A 18 9.13 -22.16 -0.88
CA PRO A 18 9.72 -22.34 -2.19
C PRO A 18 9.53 -23.77 -2.71
N GLY A 19 9.02 -23.92 -3.94
CA GLY A 19 8.65 -25.21 -4.54
C GLY A 19 7.22 -25.68 -4.25
N GLY A 20 6.51 -25.06 -3.30
CA GLY A 20 5.09 -25.30 -3.02
C GLY A 20 4.16 -24.33 -3.75
N ARG A 21 2.84 -24.56 -3.62
CA ARG A 21 1.80 -23.63 -4.07
C ARG A 21 1.22 -22.86 -2.88
N PRO A 22 1.23 -21.52 -2.87
CA PRO A 22 0.58 -20.75 -1.83
C PRO A 22 -0.92 -21.04 -1.77
N ASP A 23 -1.45 -21.26 -0.56
CA ASP A 23 -2.89 -21.37 -0.32
C ASP A 23 -3.41 -20.09 0.37
N PHE A 24 -4.32 -19.41 -0.32
CA PHE A 24 -4.98 -18.18 0.14
C PHE A 24 -6.40 -18.44 0.69
N SER A 25 -6.81 -19.70 0.86
CA SER A 25 -8.14 -20.09 1.36
C SER A 25 -8.50 -19.47 2.72
N ARG A 26 -7.48 -19.15 3.54
CA ARG A 26 -7.65 -18.46 4.83
C ARG A 26 -8.11 -17.00 4.70
N LEU A 27 -7.94 -16.39 3.54
CA LEU A 27 -8.44 -15.05 3.27
C LEU A 27 -9.92 -15.14 2.87
N ALA A 28 -10.81 -14.83 3.80
CA ALA A 28 -12.24 -14.76 3.54
C ALA A 28 -12.59 -13.50 2.73
N ILE A 29 -12.49 -13.58 1.40
CA ILE A 29 -12.79 -12.46 0.51
C ILE A 29 -14.30 -12.45 0.19
N PRO A 30 -15.07 -11.44 0.66
CA PRO A 30 -16.50 -11.36 0.38
C PRO A 30 -16.76 -11.03 -1.10
N GLN A 31 -18.00 -11.29 -1.53
CA GLN A 31 -18.51 -10.77 -2.78
C GLN A 31 -18.45 -9.23 -2.78
N VAL A 32 -18.13 -8.67 -3.94
CA VAL A 32 -18.07 -7.23 -4.18
C VAL A 32 -19.40 -6.56 -3.82
N GLY A 33 -19.36 -5.36 -3.25
CA GLY A 33 -20.55 -4.59 -2.88
C GLY A 33 -21.38 -5.13 -1.70
N LYS A 34 -21.01 -6.28 -1.10
CA LYS A 34 -21.73 -6.87 0.03
C LYS A 34 -21.56 -6.10 1.34
N VAL A 35 -20.41 -5.45 1.52
CA VAL A 35 -20.08 -4.73 2.76
C VAL A 35 -20.81 -3.39 2.79
N ARG A 36 -21.57 -3.13 3.86
CA ARG A 36 -22.32 -1.87 4.03
C ARG A 36 -21.37 -0.67 4.17
N ARG A 37 -21.85 0.52 3.81
CA ARG A 37 -21.19 1.80 4.07
C ARG A 37 -21.92 2.51 5.22
N PRO A 38 -21.42 2.44 6.46
CA PRO A 38 -22.07 3.13 7.57
C PRO A 38 -21.88 4.66 7.48
N PRO A 39 -22.69 5.45 8.19
CA PRO A 39 -22.43 6.87 8.41
C PRO A 39 -21.04 7.14 9.01
N VAL A 40 -20.49 8.33 8.78
CA VAL A 40 -19.15 8.71 9.28
C VAL A 40 -19.09 8.88 10.79
N ASP A 41 -20.24 9.09 11.43
CA ASP A 41 -20.44 9.28 12.87
C ASP A 41 -20.95 8.01 13.58
N VAL A 42 -20.91 6.85 12.90
CA VAL A 42 -21.27 5.55 13.48
C VAL A 42 -20.41 5.21 14.71
N ALA A 43 -21.02 4.61 15.74
CA ALA A 43 -20.28 4.21 16.91
C ALA A 43 -19.36 3.01 16.59
N ALA A 44 -18.16 2.99 17.20
CA ALA A 44 -17.16 1.96 16.92
C ALA A 44 -17.66 0.52 17.18
N HIS A 45 -18.53 0.34 18.17
CA HIS A 45 -19.10 -0.97 18.50
C HIS A 45 -20.02 -1.51 17.38
N ASP A 46 -20.67 -0.62 16.63
CA ASP A 46 -21.61 -0.96 15.56
C ASP A 46 -20.93 -1.35 14.24
N ILE A 47 -19.60 -1.24 14.16
CA ILE A 47 -18.79 -1.59 12.98
C ILE A 47 -17.78 -2.70 13.25
N TYR A 48 -17.90 -3.40 14.39
CA TYR A 48 -16.96 -4.47 14.76
C TYR A 48 -16.90 -5.59 13.71
N ASP A 49 -18.03 -5.91 13.08
CA ASP A 49 -18.10 -6.91 12.01
C ASP A 49 -17.31 -6.49 10.75
N LEU A 50 -17.16 -5.19 10.48
CA LEU A 50 -16.39 -4.69 9.34
C LEU A 50 -14.89 -5.00 9.48
N ALA A 51 -14.37 -5.10 10.71
CA ALA A 51 -12.98 -5.48 10.97
C ALA A 51 -12.65 -6.92 10.54
N TYR A 52 -13.66 -7.77 10.38
CA TYR A 52 -13.55 -9.16 9.92
C TYR A 52 -14.02 -9.35 8.48
N SER A 53 -14.14 -8.26 7.72
CA SER A 53 -14.54 -8.27 6.31
C SER A 53 -13.58 -7.45 5.45
N ILE A 54 -13.87 -7.36 4.15
CA ILE A 54 -13.07 -6.58 3.19
C ILE A 54 -14.01 -5.75 2.33
N ILE A 55 -13.83 -4.42 2.36
CA ILE A 55 -14.54 -3.50 1.48
C ILE A 55 -13.98 -3.63 0.06
N ARG A 56 -14.87 -3.87 -0.91
CA ARG A 56 -14.51 -4.05 -2.33
C ARG A 56 -15.55 -3.38 -3.23
N VAL A 57 -15.06 -2.61 -4.20
CA VAL A 57 -15.89 -1.84 -5.15
C VAL A 57 -15.85 -2.44 -6.56
N LEU A 58 -14.67 -2.80 -7.06
CA LEU A 58 -14.52 -3.36 -8.41
C LEU A 58 -14.82 -4.86 -8.43
N ASN A 59 -15.70 -5.28 -9.34
CA ASN A 59 -15.98 -6.70 -9.59
C ASN A 59 -14.95 -7.32 -10.55
N ARG A 60 -15.13 -8.58 -10.96
CA ARG A 60 -14.19 -9.29 -11.86
C ARG A 60 -14.23 -8.78 -13.30
N GLN A 61 -15.28 -8.06 -13.67
CA GLN A 61 -15.48 -7.44 -14.98
C GLN A 61 -14.95 -6.00 -15.01
N GLY A 62 -14.47 -5.47 -13.87
CA GLY A 62 -13.98 -4.09 -13.74
C GLY A 62 -15.07 -3.06 -13.48
N GLU A 63 -16.29 -3.48 -13.15
CA GLU A 63 -17.42 -2.59 -12.88
C GLU A 63 -17.43 -2.19 -11.39
N ALA A 64 -17.70 -0.91 -11.12
CA ALA A 64 -17.83 -0.38 -9.76
C ALA A 64 -19.24 -0.61 -9.22
N VAL A 65 -19.38 -1.38 -8.14
CA VAL A 65 -20.68 -1.77 -7.58
C VAL A 65 -20.76 -1.59 -6.06
N GLY A 66 -21.98 -1.54 -5.55
CA GLY A 66 -22.26 -1.48 -4.11
C GLY A 66 -22.16 -0.08 -3.51
N PRO A 67 -22.40 0.04 -2.19
CA PRO A 67 -22.58 1.32 -1.50
C PRO A 67 -21.27 2.13 -1.34
N TRP A 68 -20.13 1.49 -1.56
CA TRP A 68 -18.81 2.11 -1.51
C TRP A 68 -18.34 2.66 -2.86
N ASN A 69 -19.13 2.54 -3.93
CA ASN A 69 -18.80 3.17 -5.21
C ASN A 69 -18.75 4.71 -5.03
N PRO A 70 -17.59 5.34 -5.19
CA PRO A 70 -17.44 6.78 -4.98
C PRO A 70 -18.00 7.65 -6.12
N GLY A 71 -18.36 7.06 -7.26
CA GLY A 71 -18.85 7.81 -8.42
C GLY A 71 -17.81 8.74 -9.05
N LEU A 72 -16.53 8.33 -9.01
CA LEU A 72 -15.43 9.12 -9.60
C LEU A 72 -15.59 9.24 -11.12
N ASP A 73 -15.27 10.42 -11.65
CA ASP A 73 -15.20 10.63 -13.08
C ASP A 73 -13.95 9.99 -13.70
N ALA A 74 -13.92 9.95 -15.03
CA ALA A 74 -12.81 9.35 -15.76
C ALA A 74 -11.48 10.08 -15.57
N ASP A 75 -11.50 11.38 -15.29
CA ASP A 75 -10.30 12.20 -15.14
C ASP A 75 -9.61 11.91 -13.81
N ALA A 76 -10.35 11.86 -12.71
CA ALA A 76 -9.86 11.43 -11.41
C ALA A 76 -9.29 10.00 -11.44
N LEU A 77 -9.95 9.08 -12.16
CA LEU A 77 -9.45 7.71 -12.33
C LEU A 77 -8.14 7.67 -13.15
N LYS A 78 -8.03 8.48 -14.21
CA LYS A 78 -6.81 8.61 -15.01
C LYS A 78 -5.65 9.22 -14.20
N ASP A 79 -5.93 10.18 -13.33
CA ASP A 79 -4.93 10.78 -12.46
C ASP A 79 -4.41 9.78 -11.41
N GLY A 80 -5.31 9.03 -10.76
CA GLY A 80 -4.93 7.94 -9.87
C GLY A 80 -4.10 6.86 -10.57
N LEU A 81 -4.49 6.46 -11.79
CA LEU A 81 -3.72 5.51 -12.60
C LEU A 81 -2.34 6.07 -12.95
N ARG A 82 -2.24 7.35 -13.33
CA ARG A 82 -0.96 8.00 -13.64
C ARG A 82 -0.05 8.00 -12.41
N ALA A 83 -0.57 8.30 -11.22
CA ALA A 83 0.21 8.26 -9.98
C ALA A 83 0.76 6.84 -9.72
N MET A 84 -0.10 5.81 -9.76
CA MET A 84 0.33 4.42 -9.56
C MET A 84 1.39 3.97 -10.58
N MET A 85 1.19 4.30 -11.87
CA MET A 85 2.12 3.92 -12.93
C MET A 85 3.45 4.67 -12.81
N THR A 86 3.43 5.95 -12.43
CA THR A 86 4.65 6.71 -12.14
C THR A 86 5.40 6.12 -10.96
N THR A 87 4.71 5.75 -9.87
CA THR A 87 5.34 5.07 -8.72
C THR A 87 6.00 3.77 -9.12
N ARG A 88 5.30 2.90 -9.86
CA ARG A 88 5.89 1.63 -10.36
C ARG A 88 7.09 1.84 -11.27
N ALA A 89 7.01 2.83 -12.17
CA ALA A 89 8.11 3.15 -13.08
C ALA A 89 9.33 3.71 -12.33
N PHE A 90 9.11 4.56 -11.34
CA PHE A 90 10.14 5.09 -10.46
C PHE A 90 10.84 3.96 -9.70
N ASP A 91 10.06 3.07 -9.07
CA ASP A 91 10.56 1.91 -8.34
C ASP A 91 11.44 1.02 -9.20
N ALA A 92 10.96 0.67 -10.41
CA ALA A 92 11.71 -0.17 -11.34
C ALA A 92 13.05 0.49 -11.72
N ARG A 93 13.06 1.80 -11.97
CA ARG A 93 14.28 2.55 -12.33
C ARG A 93 15.27 2.62 -11.18
N MET A 94 14.82 2.91 -9.97
CA MET A 94 15.69 3.01 -8.80
C MET A 94 16.23 1.65 -8.36
N MET A 95 15.42 0.59 -8.48
CA MET A 95 15.89 -0.77 -8.25
C MET A 95 16.99 -1.17 -9.26
N LEU A 96 16.84 -0.80 -10.54
CA LEU A 96 17.90 -1.00 -11.54
C LEU A 96 19.16 -0.19 -11.21
N ALA A 97 19.02 1.05 -10.75
CA ALA A 97 20.14 1.88 -10.32
C ALA A 97 20.89 1.25 -9.14
N GLN A 98 20.16 0.68 -8.17
CA GLN A 98 20.73 -0.07 -7.04
C GLN A 98 21.52 -1.29 -7.53
N ARG A 99 20.99 -2.06 -8.49
CA ARG A 99 21.70 -3.21 -9.08
C ARG A 99 22.96 -2.83 -9.85
N GLN A 100 23.00 -1.60 -10.38
CA GLN A 100 24.19 -1.04 -11.05
C GLN A 100 25.19 -0.42 -10.05
N GLY A 101 24.94 -0.49 -8.74
CA GLY A 101 25.80 0.11 -7.73
C GLY A 101 25.76 1.64 -7.69
N LYS A 102 24.76 2.27 -8.31
CA LYS A 102 24.63 3.74 -8.35
C LYS A 102 24.05 4.32 -7.07
N THR A 103 23.33 3.52 -6.29
CA THR A 103 22.84 3.85 -4.94
C THR A 103 23.08 2.65 -4.01
N SER A 104 23.20 2.91 -2.71
CA SER A 104 23.48 1.90 -1.70
C SER A 104 22.27 1.00 -1.41
N PHE A 105 21.06 1.56 -1.38
CA PHE A 105 19.86 0.87 -0.93
C PHE A 105 18.61 1.36 -1.65
N TYR A 106 17.64 0.46 -1.86
CA TYR A 106 16.33 0.83 -2.36
C TYR A 106 15.26 -0.19 -1.95
N MET A 107 14.01 0.25 -1.80
CA MET A 107 12.86 -0.62 -1.52
C MET A 107 11.67 -0.28 -2.42
N GLN A 108 11.07 -1.31 -3.01
CA GLN A 108 9.90 -1.19 -3.89
C GLN A 108 8.59 -1.36 -3.11
N CYS A 109 7.51 -0.79 -3.62
CA CYS A 109 6.13 -1.00 -3.16
C CYS A 109 5.24 -1.66 -4.25
N THR A 110 5.83 -2.51 -5.10
CA THR A 110 5.11 -3.22 -6.18
C THR A 110 3.89 -3.96 -5.65
N GLY A 111 2.71 -3.63 -6.16
CA GLY A 111 1.43 -4.21 -5.74
C GLY A 111 0.70 -3.42 -4.65
N GLU A 112 1.35 -2.41 -4.06
CA GLU A 112 0.82 -1.57 -2.99
C GLU A 112 0.61 -0.11 -3.44
N GLU A 113 0.88 0.23 -4.72
CA GLU A 113 0.94 1.62 -5.21
C GLU A 113 -0.38 2.37 -5.00
N ALA A 114 -1.51 1.67 -5.21
CA ALA A 114 -2.85 2.22 -5.09
C ALA A 114 -3.14 2.78 -3.70
N ILE A 115 -2.62 2.15 -2.66
CA ILE A 115 -2.90 2.50 -1.26
C ILE A 115 -2.42 3.93 -0.99
N ALA A 116 -1.13 4.17 -1.23
CA ALA A 116 -0.52 5.47 -1.00
C ALA A 116 -1.04 6.54 -1.99
N CYS A 117 -1.14 6.20 -3.28
CA CYS A 117 -1.53 7.17 -4.30
C CYS A 117 -2.97 7.66 -4.11
N ALA A 118 -3.92 6.75 -3.90
CA ALA A 118 -5.33 7.12 -3.71
C ALA A 118 -5.59 7.75 -2.34
N PHE A 119 -4.85 7.34 -1.30
CA PHE A 119 -4.97 7.98 0.00
C PHE A 119 -4.56 9.45 -0.08
N ARG A 120 -3.49 9.78 -0.82
CA ARG A 120 -3.08 11.18 -0.96
C ARG A 120 -4.14 12.06 -1.65
N THR A 121 -4.90 11.54 -2.61
CA THR A 121 -5.89 12.34 -3.36
C THR A 121 -7.12 12.72 -2.55
N VAL A 122 -7.36 12.07 -1.41
CA VAL A 122 -8.51 12.38 -0.52
C VAL A 122 -8.12 13.21 0.71
N LEU A 123 -6.84 13.55 0.86
CA LEU A 123 -6.35 14.38 1.95
C LEU A 123 -6.28 15.85 1.57
N GLU A 124 -6.41 16.71 2.56
CA GLU A 124 -6.28 18.15 2.42
C GLU A 124 -4.80 18.60 2.52
N PRO A 125 -4.45 19.78 1.98
CA PRO A 125 -3.18 20.41 2.28
C PRO A 125 -3.04 20.69 3.78
N GLY A 126 -2.01 20.13 4.41
CA GLY A 126 -1.77 20.26 5.86
C GLY A 126 -1.99 18.97 6.63
N ASP A 127 -2.69 17.99 6.06
CA ASP A 127 -2.85 16.67 6.66
C ASP A 127 -1.51 15.93 6.72
N MET A 128 -0.97 15.81 7.93
CA MET A 128 0.30 15.15 8.18
C MET A 128 0.15 13.64 8.00
N ASN A 129 1.05 13.05 7.22
CA ASN A 129 1.13 11.61 7.03
C ASN A 129 2.32 11.06 7.82
N PHE A 130 2.16 9.89 8.43
CA PHE A 130 3.22 9.18 9.14
C PHE A 130 3.54 7.87 8.39
N PRO A 131 4.22 7.94 7.23
CA PRO A 131 4.44 6.79 6.38
C PRO A 131 5.57 5.89 6.88
N THR A 132 5.54 4.66 6.37
CA THR A 132 6.68 3.73 6.33
C THR A 132 7.48 3.93 5.03
N TYR A 133 8.54 3.14 4.86
CA TYR A 133 9.42 3.16 3.69
C TYR A 133 8.79 2.57 2.40
N ARG A 134 7.51 2.12 2.41
CA ARG A 134 6.78 1.60 1.23
C ARG A 134 5.72 2.56 0.67
N GLN A 135 5.66 3.78 1.17
CA GLN A 135 4.58 4.73 0.85
C GLN A 135 5.07 5.94 0.04
N GLN A 136 6.11 5.79 -0.78
CA GLN A 136 6.60 6.83 -1.70
C GLN A 136 5.51 7.33 -2.69
N GLY A 137 4.46 6.52 -2.91
CA GLY A 137 3.28 6.93 -3.67
C GLY A 137 2.59 8.18 -3.11
N LEU A 138 2.70 8.48 -1.81
CA LEU A 138 2.17 9.71 -1.21
C LEU A 138 2.83 10.95 -1.80
N LEU A 139 4.17 10.94 -1.87
CA LEU A 139 4.96 12.05 -2.42
C LEU A 139 4.74 12.19 -3.93
N ILE A 140 4.74 11.06 -4.65
CA ILE A 140 4.54 11.05 -6.11
C ILE A 140 3.14 11.54 -6.49
N ALA A 141 2.09 11.07 -5.80
CA ALA A 141 0.72 11.51 -6.05
C ALA A 141 0.47 12.98 -5.69
N GLN A 142 1.24 13.54 -4.75
CA GLN A 142 1.21 14.98 -4.45
C GLN A 142 1.98 15.84 -5.48
N GLY A 143 2.64 15.21 -6.46
CA GLY A 143 3.46 15.93 -7.43
C GLY A 143 4.79 16.43 -6.87
N TRP A 144 5.30 15.78 -5.81
CA TRP A 144 6.65 16.09 -5.32
C TRP A 144 7.68 15.85 -6.43
N PRO A 145 8.67 16.73 -6.63
CA PRO A 145 9.63 16.59 -7.72
C PRO A 145 10.37 15.25 -7.64
N LEU A 146 10.25 14.42 -8.68
CA LEU A 146 10.93 13.11 -8.73
C LEU A 146 12.45 13.27 -8.63
N VAL A 147 13.00 14.37 -9.18
CA VAL A 147 14.43 14.70 -9.09
C VAL A 147 14.86 14.84 -7.63
N ASP A 148 14.06 15.47 -6.78
CA ASP A 148 14.39 15.63 -5.36
C ASP A 148 14.40 14.27 -4.64
N LEU A 149 13.44 13.40 -4.95
CA LEU A 149 13.45 12.01 -4.44
C LEU A 149 14.72 11.27 -4.86
N MET A 150 15.11 11.39 -6.13
CA MET A 150 16.34 10.78 -6.65
C MET A 150 17.58 11.37 -5.97
N CYS A 151 17.63 12.67 -5.72
CA CYS A 151 18.76 13.31 -5.03
C CYS A 151 18.96 12.73 -3.64
N GLN A 152 17.88 12.50 -2.88
CA GLN A 152 17.93 11.81 -1.59
C GLN A 152 18.46 10.38 -1.73
N ILE A 153 17.94 9.61 -2.69
CA ILE A 153 18.36 8.22 -2.93
C ILE A 153 19.85 8.12 -3.32
N PHE A 154 20.37 9.10 -4.04
CA PHE A 154 21.78 9.16 -4.42
C PHE A 154 22.67 9.84 -3.37
N SER A 155 22.09 10.44 -2.32
CA SER A 155 22.81 11.23 -1.30
C SER A 155 23.76 12.26 -1.92
N ASN A 156 23.35 12.88 -3.02
CA ASN A 156 24.18 13.82 -3.79
C ASN A 156 24.18 15.23 -3.17
N GLU A 157 24.91 16.16 -3.78
CA GLU A 157 25.01 17.55 -3.33
C GLU A 157 23.67 18.32 -3.28
N LYS A 158 22.65 17.82 -3.98
CA LYS A 158 21.28 18.39 -4.01
C LYS A 158 20.32 17.68 -3.08
N ASP A 159 20.79 16.68 -2.32
CA ASP A 159 19.99 16.04 -1.29
C ASP A 159 19.60 17.05 -0.20
N ARG A 160 18.28 17.21 0.02
CA ARG A 160 17.72 18.09 1.05
C ARG A 160 18.09 17.64 2.46
N LEU A 161 18.36 16.34 2.66
CA LEU A 161 18.83 15.75 3.90
C LEU A 161 20.37 15.74 4.02
N ARG A 162 21.08 16.20 2.98
CA ARG A 162 22.54 16.34 2.94
C ARG A 162 23.29 15.02 3.20
N GLY A 163 22.76 13.90 2.73
CA GLY A 163 23.35 12.57 2.89
C GLY A 163 23.35 12.04 4.32
N ARG A 164 22.61 12.67 5.23
CA ARG A 164 22.57 12.28 6.66
C ARG A 164 21.67 11.09 6.94
N GLN A 165 20.94 10.64 5.94
CA GLN A 165 19.91 9.64 6.08
C GLN A 165 20.04 8.56 5.01
N LEU A 166 19.67 7.32 5.34
CA LEU A 166 19.66 6.20 4.41
C LEU A 166 18.72 6.49 3.22
N PRO A 167 19.04 6.04 1.98
CA PRO A 167 18.11 6.12 0.85
C PRO A 167 16.72 5.59 1.20
N VAL A 168 15.68 6.17 0.58
CA VAL A 168 14.24 5.92 0.78
C VAL A 168 13.62 6.46 2.08
N LEU A 169 14.44 6.98 2.99
CA LEU A 169 13.97 7.73 4.16
C LEU A 169 13.94 9.22 3.81
N TYR A 170 12.96 9.60 2.99
CA TYR A 170 12.75 10.95 2.45
C TYR A 170 12.44 12.00 3.54
#